data_AF-A0A7K2QF67-F1
#
_entry.id   AF-A0A7K2QF67-F1
#
_cell.length_a   1.000
_cell.length_b   1.000
_cell.length_c   1.000
_cell.angle_alpha   90.00
_cell.angle_beta   90.00
_cell.angle_gamma   90.00
#
_symmetry.space_group_name_H-M   'P 1'
#
loop_
_entity.id
_entity.type
_entity.pdbx_description
1 polymer ?
#
loop_
_entity_poly.entity_id
_entity_poly.type
_entity_poly.pdbx_seq_one_letter_code
_entity_poly.pdbx_strand_id
1 'polypeptide(L)'
;MEGTAARDGQNGPDTDLCEERALRLRRRLERLIGIAATEGNTLVPLRNGDEIFDAMLAAIRQARHTVDMMTFVYWRGDIAHKFAAALAERARAGVRVRLMLDGFGSRLIEKDELDLMDEAGVDVAWFRKPLYLSPFKQNHRCH
;
A
#
# COMPACT_ATOMS: atom_id res chain seq x y z
N MET A 1 -41.03 -28.41 24.57
CA MET A 1 -42.06 -27.36 24.71
C MET A 1 -41.45 -26.30 25.61
N GLU A 2 -41.10 -25.08 25.21
CA GLU A 2 -41.35 -24.21 24.04
C GLU A 2 -40.03 -23.43 23.78
N GLY A 3 -39.60 -23.16 22.53
CA GLY A 3 -40.05 -22.00 21.73
C GLY A 3 -39.02 -20.85 21.83
N THR A 4 -37.92 -20.89 21.07
CA THR A 4 -37.62 -19.98 19.93
C THR A 4 -38.17 -18.55 20.06
N ALA A 5 -37.26 -17.57 20.08
CA ALA A 5 -37.43 -16.29 19.38
C ALA A 5 -36.06 -15.72 19.03
N ALA A 6 -35.66 -15.94 17.77
CA ALA A 6 -34.61 -15.20 17.12
C ALA A 6 -34.93 -13.71 17.17
N ARG A 7 -33.95 -12.89 17.53
CA ARG A 7 -34.04 -11.44 17.34
C ARG A 7 -33.81 -11.17 15.87
N ASP A 8 -34.90 -11.12 15.10
CA ASP A 8 -34.89 -10.66 13.72
C ASP A 8 -34.40 -9.20 13.69
N GLY A 9 -33.25 -9.00 13.05
CA GLY A 9 -32.70 -7.69 12.74
C GLY A 9 -33.54 -7.02 11.67
N GLN A 10 -34.43 -6.12 12.09
CA GLN A 10 -35.12 -5.23 11.16
C GLN A 10 -34.10 -4.19 10.66
N ASN A 11 -33.56 -4.40 9.46
CA ASN A 11 -32.87 -3.36 8.69
C ASN A 11 -33.90 -2.29 8.32
N GLY A 12 -33.63 -1.04 8.67
CA GLY A 12 -34.50 0.09 8.33
C GLY A 12 -34.44 0.45 6.83
N PRO A 13 -35.44 1.17 6.30
CA PRO A 13 -35.56 1.49 4.87
C PRO A 13 -34.37 2.27 4.28
N ASP A 14 -33.64 3.03 5.11
CA ASP A 14 -32.42 3.75 4.68
C ASP A 14 -31.23 2.81 4.41
N THR A 15 -31.16 1.67 5.09
CA THR A 15 -30.10 0.67 4.89
C THR A 15 -30.26 0.00 3.52
N ASP A 16 -31.50 -0.38 3.17
CA ASP A 16 -31.82 -1.04 1.89
C ASP A 16 -31.50 -0.13 0.69
N LEU A 17 -31.75 1.19 0.81
CA LEU A 17 -31.42 2.18 -0.22
C LEU A 17 -29.91 2.33 -0.43
N CYS A 18 -29.12 2.32 0.65
CA CYS A 18 -27.67 2.38 0.59
C CYS A 18 -27.09 1.12 -0.07
N GLU A 19 -27.61 -0.06 0.27
CA GLU A 19 -27.19 -1.35 -0.32
C GLU A 19 -27.50 -1.39 -1.82
N GLU A 20 -28.71 -0.97 -2.23
CA GLU A 20 -29.07 -0.95 -3.65
C GLU A 20 -28.17 0.00 -4.45
N ARG A 21 -27.82 1.16 -3.87
CA ARG A 21 -26.90 2.12 -4.47
C ARG A 21 -25.49 1.55 -4.58
N ALA A 22 -24.99 0.88 -3.54
CA ALA A 22 -23.67 0.24 -3.53
C ALA A 22 -23.58 -0.86 -4.60
N LEU A 23 -24.58 -1.72 -4.71
CA LEU A 23 -24.66 -2.76 -5.75
C LEU A 23 -24.69 -2.16 -7.16
N ARG A 24 -25.44 -1.08 -7.35
CA ARG A 24 -25.51 -0.37 -8.65
C ARG A 24 -24.16 0.24 -9.03
N LEU A 25 -23.46 0.84 -8.06
CA LEU A 25 -22.13 1.42 -8.25
C LEU A 25 -21.11 0.32 -8.58
N ARG A 26 -21.10 -0.78 -7.81
CA ARG A 26 -20.25 -1.95 -8.04
C ARG A 26 -20.37 -2.44 -9.49
N ARG A 27 -21.58 -2.75 -9.95
CA ARG A 27 -21.81 -3.25 -11.32
C ARG A 27 -21.35 -2.29 -12.42
N ARG A 28 -21.29 -0.98 -12.14
CA ARG A 28 -20.77 0.02 -13.09
C ARG A 28 -19.25 0.02 -13.09
N LEU A 29 -18.64 0.01 -11.91
CA LEU A 29 -17.18 -0.02 -11.76
C LEU A 29 -16.58 -1.31 -12.33
N GLU A 30 -17.18 -2.47 -12.06
CA GLU A 30 -16.70 -3.75 -12.60
C GLU A 30 -16.68 -3.77 -14.13
N ARG A 31 -17.71 -3.19 -14.77
CA ARG A 31 -17.77 -3.07 -16.24
C ARG A 31 -16.79 -2.05 -16.81
N LEU A 32 -16.53 -0.96 -16.08
CA LEU A 32 -15.62 0.10 -16.53
C LEU A 32 -14.16 -0.31 -16.37
N ILE A 33 -13.82 -0.92 -15.24
CA ILE A 33 -12.45 -1.31 -14.87
C ILE A 33 -12.09 -2.67 -15.47
N GLY A 34 -13.08 -3.52 -15.76
CA GLY A 34 -12.88 -4.87 -16.29
C GLY A 34 -12.40 -5.88 -15.24
N ILE A 35 -12.58 -5.56 -13.95
CA ILE A 35 -12.16 -6.38 -12.81
C ILE A 35 -13.38 -6.56 -11.89
N ALA A 36 -13.68 -7.82 -11.52
CA ALA A 36 -14.75 -8.14 -10.59
C ALA A 36 -14.38 -7.70 -9.15
N ALA A 37 -15.36 -7.23 -8.39
CA ALA A 37 -15.12 -6.89 -6.99
C ALA A 37 -14.94 -8.16 -6.13
N THR A 38 -14.05 -8.08 -5.16
CA THR A 38 -13.89 -9.10 -4.12
C THR A 38 -14.82 -8.83 -2.94
N GLU A 39 -15.20 -9.89 -2.22
CA GLU A 39 -16.10 -9.83 -1.07
C GLU A 39 -15.40 -10.29 0.21
N GLY A 40 -16.00 -10.00 1.38
CA GLY A 40 -15.43 -10.39 2.67
C GLY A 40 -14.23 -9.56 3.13
N ASN A 41 -14.01 -8.38 2.52
CA ASN A 41 -12.92 -7.49 2.90
C ASN A 41 -13.25 -6.74 4.20
N THR A 42 -12.25 -6.61 5.08
CA THR A 42 -12.30 -5.70 6.23
C THR A 42 -11.50 -4.45 5.90
N LEU A 43 -12.06 -3.28 6.17
CA LEU A 43 -11.42 -1.99 5.92
C LEU A 43 -11.15 -1.29 7.25
N VAL A 44 -9.91 -0.86 7.45
CA VAL A 44 -9.51 -0.01 8.58
C VAL A 44 -9.01 1.31 8.00
N PRO A 45 -9.73 2.43 8.20
CA PRO A 45 -9.27 3.73 7.75
C PRO A 45 -8.12 4.21 8.65
N LEU A 46 -6.95 4.44 8.06
CA LEU A 46 -5.80 5.02 8.73
C LEU A 46 -5.71 6.50 8.42
N ARG A 47 -5.49 7.32 9.44
CA ARG A 47 -5.39 8.77 9.35
C ARG A 47 -3.95 9.18 9.49
N ASN A 48 -3.50 10.14 8.66
CA ASN A 48 -2.18 10.78 8.73
C ASN A 48 -0.98 9.81 8.64
N GLY A 49 0.24 10.36 8.77
CA GLY A 49 1.47 9.58 8.62
C GLY A 49 1.73 8.60 9.77
N ASP A 50 1.31 8.93 10.99
CA ASP A 50 1.62 8.12 12.17
C ASP A 50 0.89 6.77 12.09
N GLU A 51 -0.41 6.78 11.80
CA GLU A 51 -1.17 5.53 11.67
C GLU A 51 -0.78 4.75 10.39
N ILE A 52 -0.53 5.46 9.29
CA ILE A 52 -0.19 4.85 8.00
C ILE A 52 1.18 4.15 8.08
N PHE A 53 2.22 4.85 8.54
CA PHE A 53 3.57 4.30 8.54
C PHE A 53 3.73 3.18 9.56
N ASP A 54 3.10 3.29 10.73
CA ASP A 54 3.15 2.23 11.73
C ASP A 54 2.48 0.95 11.22
N ALA A 55 1.33 1.06 10.56
CA ALA A 55 0.65 -0.09 9.96
C ALA A 55 1.50 -0.72 8.83
N MET A 56 2.10 0.10 7.96
CA MET A 56 2.98 -0.39 6.90
C MET A 56 4.21 -1.11 7.46
N LEU A 57 4.88 -0.52 8.45
CA LEU A 57 6.06 -1.13 9.10
C LEU A 57 5.71 -2.42 9.83
N ALA A 58 4.54 -2.48 10.49
CA ALA A 58 4.06 -3.70 11.12
C ALA A 58 3.83 -4.81 10.08
N ALA A 59 3.19 -4.48 8.95
CA ALA A 59 2.98 -5.43 7.85
C ALA A 59 4.30 -5.95 7.26
N ILE A 60 5.28 -5.07 7.04
CA ILE A 60 6.62 -5.46 6.58
C ILE A 60 7.26 -6.42 7.57
N ARG A 61 7.31 -6.07 8.86
CA ARG A 61 7.94 -6.91 9.90
C ARG A 61 7.28 -8.28 10.05
N GLN A 62 5.98 -8.40 9.80
CA GLN A 62 5.24 -9.66 9.91
C GLN A 62 5.28 -10.50 8.63
N ALA A 63 5.79 -9.97 7.52
CA ALA A 63 5.85 -10.67 6.25
C ALA A 63 6.70 -11.95 6.35
N ARG A 64 6.20 -13.03 5.74
CA ARG A 64 6.81 -14.38 5.80
C ARG A 64 7.36 -14.88 4.46
N HIS A 65 6.91 -14.30 3.34
CA HIS A 65 7.24 -14.81 2.00
C HIS A 65 7.74 -13.70 1.09
N THR A 66 6.99 -12.62 0.99
CA THR A 66 7.32 -11.50 0.10
C THR A 66 6.94 -10.15 0.71
N VAL A 67 7.70 -9.12 0.36
CA VAL A 67 7.32 -7.72 0.52
C VAL A 67 7.51 -7.04 -0.83
N ASP A 68 6.41 -6.53 -1.38
CA ASP A 68 6.41 -5.78 -2.64
C ASP A 68 5.89 -4.38 -2.35
N MET A 69 6.79 -3.40 -2.41
CA MET A 69 6.47 -2.01 -2.09
C MET A 69 6.79 -1.09 -3.26
N MET A 70 5.85 -0.21 -3.57
CA MET A 70 6.03 0.85 -4.56
C MET A 70 5.65 2.18 -3.91
N THR A 71 6.51 3.20 -4.06
CA THR A 71 6.19 4.55 -3.59
C THR A 71 6.65 5.62 -4.57
N PHE A 72 5.85 6.67 -4.68
CA PHE A 72 6.22 7.88 -5.43
C PHE A 72 7.16 8.76 -4.59
N VAL A 73 6.77 9.11 -3.36
CA VAL A 73 7.62 9.90 -2.45
C VAL A 73 8.33 8.97 -1.49
N TYR A 74 9.65 9.02 -1.47
CA TYR A 74 10.42 8.45 -0.38
C TYR A 74 10.70 9.53 0.67
N TRP A 75 10.48 9.19 1.93
CA TRP A 75 10.57 10.13 3.04
C TRP A 75 12.04 10.38 3.44
N ARG A 76 12.24 11.28 4.41
CA ARG A 76 13.54 11.56 5.04
C ARG A 76 13.44 11.46 6.56
N GLY A 77 14.60 11.38 7.20
CA GLY A 77 14.73 11.32 8.66
C GLY A 77 14.35 9.95 9.21
N ASP A 78 14.03 9.89 10.50
CA ASP A 78 13.87 8.64 11.24
C ASP A 78 12.93 7.63 10.58
N ILE A 79 11.89 8.10 9.90
CA ILE A 79 10.94 7.21 9.24
C ILE A 79 11.56 6.49 8.04
N ALA A 80 12.40 7.16 7.25
CA ALA A 80 13.11 6.57 6.13
C ALA A 80 14.06 5.46 6.61
N HIS A 81 14.79 5.74 7.69
CA HIS A 81 15.67 4.76 8.32
C HIS A 81 14.89 3.55 8.86
N LYS A 82 13.73 3.77 9.51
CA LYS A 82 12.86 2.68 9.98
C LYS A 82 12.39 1.77 8.85
N PHE A 83 12.01 2.33 7.70
CA PHE A 83 11.63 1.55 6.52
C PHE A 83 12.81 0.77 5.94
N ALA A 84 13.94 1.43 5.72
CA ALA A 84 15.15 0.79 5.19
C ALA A 84 15.60 -0.38 6.09
N ALA A 85 15.65 -0.16 7.42
CA ALA A 85 16.00 -1.19 8.39
C ALA A 85 15.01 -2.35 8.40
N ALA A 86 13.70 -2.09 8.35
CA ALA A 86 12.68 -3.14 8.34
C ALA A 86 12.73 -3.99 7.06
N LEU A 87 12.91 -3.35 5.90
CA LEU A 87 13.03 -4.04 4.61
C LEU A 87 14.31 -4.88 4.56
N ALA A 88 15.44 -4.30 4.99
CA ALA A 88 16.72 -5.00 5.08
C ALA A 88 16.68 -6.21 6.01
N GLU A 89 16.05 -6.06 7.19
CA GLU A 89 15.93 -7.15 8.16
C GLU A 89 15.08 -8.31 7.60
N ARG A 90 13.95 -8.03 6.95
CA ARG A 90 13.15 -9.06 6.28
C ARG A 90 13.90 -9.76 5.15
N ALA A 91 14.65 -9.01 4.34
CA ALA A 91 15.48 -9.57 3.28
C ALA A 91 16.55 -10.53 3.84
N ARG A 92 17.24 -10.13 4.91
CA ARG A 92 18.20 -11.00 5.64
C ARG A 92 17.55 -12.23 6.25
N ALA A 93 16.28 -12.13 6.66
CA ALA A 93 15.48 -13.25 7.15
C ALA A 93 14.99 -14.19 6.02
N GLY A 94 15.39 -13.97 4.76
CA GLY A 94 15.05 -14.81 3.62
C GLY A 94 13.69 -14.48 2.97
N VAL A 95 13.03 -13.40 3.38
CA VAL A 95 11.82 -12.90 2.72
C VAL A 95 12.24 -12.20 1.43
N ARG A 96 11.58 -12.48 0.29
CA ARG A 96 11.89 -11.75 -0.95
C ARG A 96 11.33 -10.33 -0.86
N VAL A 97 12.20 -9.33 -0.92
CA VAL A 97 11.82 -7.92 -0.82
C VAL A 97 12.11 -7.20 -2.14
N ARG A 98 11.08 -6.58 -2.74
CA ARG A 98 11.19 -5.73 -3.93
C ARG A 98 10.68 -4.33 -3.61
N LEU A 99 11.51 -3.33 -3.87
CA LEU A 99 11.20 -1.92 -3.64
C LEU A 99 11.29 -1.14 -4.95
N MET A 100 10.18 -0.57 -5.40
CA MET A 100 10.16 0.32 -6.56
C MET A 100 10.00 1.78 -6.15
N LEU A 101 10.99 2.60 -6.50
CA LEU A 101 11.10 4.02 -6.16
C LEU A 101 10.88 4.90 -7.39
N ASP A 102 10.04 5.94 -7.28
CA ASP A 102 10.02 6.98 -8.31
C ASP A 102 11.26 7.87 -8.22
N GLY A 103 11.92 8.07 -9.37
CA GLY A 103 13.17 8.82 -9.45
C GLY A 103 13.06 10.32 -9.13
N PHE A 104 11.86 10.92 -9.14
CA PHE A 104 11.66 12.32 -8.75
C PHE A 104 11.29 12.44 -7.26
N GLY A 105 10.29 11.68 -6.81
CA GLY A 105 9.84 11.75 -5.41
C GLY A 105 10.81 11.08 -4.42
N SER A 106 11.78 10.30 -4.90
CA SER A 106 12.81 9.66 -4.07
C SER A 106 14.19 10.30 -4.21
N ARG A 107 14.30 11.53 -4.74
CA ARG A 107 15.59 12.24 -4.92
C ARG A 107 16.32 12.56 -3.61
N LEU A 108 15.61 12.49 -2.50
CA LEU A 108 16.08 12.86 -1.17
C LEU A 108 16.43 11.65 -0.30
N ILE A 109 16.34 10.44 -0.85
CA ILE A 109 16.80 9.23 -0.15
C ILE A 109 18.30 9.34 0.11
N GLU A 110 18.72 8.95 1.31
CA GLU A 110 20.13 8.97 1.68
C GLU A 110 20.81 7.72 1.14
N LYS A 111 22.09 7.87 0.78
CA LYS A 111 22.85 6.79 0.18
C LYS A 111 22.99 5.61 1.13
N ASP A 112 23.20 5.89 2.42
CA ASP A 112 23.39 4.87 3.44
C ASP A 112 22.15 3.97 3.60
N GLU A 113 20.94 4.48 3.35
CA GLU A 113 19.73 3.66 3.37
C GLU A 113 19.62 2.75 2.15
N LEU A 114 20.03 3.25 0.97
CA LEU A 114 20.10 2.43 -0.25
C LEU A 114 21.15 1.33 -0.10
N ASP A 115 22.35 1.70 0.37
CA ASP A 115 23.45 0.77 0.57
C ASP A 115 23.05 -0.31 1.60
N LEU A 116 22.42 0.07 2.72
CA LEU A 116 21.88 -0.87 3.71
C LEU A 116 20.89 -1.87 3.11
N MET A 117 19.99 -1.41 2.25
CA MET A 117 18.98 -2.26 1.61
C MET A 117 19.61 -3.18 0.56
N ASP A 118 20.52 -2.67 -0.26
CA ASP A 118 21.23 -3.43 -1.30
C ASP A 118 22.07 -4.55 -0.67
N GLU A 119 22.87 -4.23 0.34
CA GLU A 119 23.69 -5.21 1.07
C GLU A 119 22.86 -6.28 1.78
N ALA A 120 21.63 -5.95 2.17
CA ALA A 120 20.70 -6.88 2.79
C ALA A 120 19.97 -7.79 1.79
N GLY A 121 20.10 -7.54 0.48
CA GLY A 121 19.46 -8.31 -0.58
C GLY A 121 18.06 -7.82 -0.97
N VAL A 122 17.73 -6.55 -0.70
CA VAL A 122 16.51 -5.93 -1.22
C VAL A 122 16.69 -5.60 -2.71
N ASP A 123 15.76 -6.04 -3.55
CA ASP A 123 15.76 -5.69 -4.98
C ASP A 123 15.16 -4.29 -5.18
N VAL A 124 16.04 -3.28 -5.34
CA VAL A 124 15.64 -1.88 -5.53
C VAL A 124 15.60 -1.52 -7.01
N ALA A 125 14.39 -1.23 -7.50
CA ALA A 125 14.13 -0.78 -8.85
C ALA A 125 13.73 0.70 -8.89
N TRP A 126 14.09 1.39 -9.97
CA TRP A 126 13.80 2.81 -10.15
C TRP A 126 12.82 3.03 -11.30
N PHE A 127 11.65 3.58 -10.99
CA PHE A 127 10.72 4.09 -11.98
C PHE A 127 11.19 5.46 -12.47
N ARG A 128 11.52 5.54 -13.77
CA ARG A 128 12.03 6.75 -14.43
C ARG A 128 13.14 7.41 -13.62
N LYS A 129 14.32 6.76 -13.59
CA LYS A 129 15.55 7.28 -12.96
C LYS A 129 15.70 8.79 -13.24
N PRO A 130 16.14 9.59 -12.26
CA PRO A 130 16.34 11.02 -12.47
C PRO A 130 17.39 11.22 -13.57
N LEU A 131 16.94 11.50 -14.79
CA LEU A 131 17.79 11.80 -15.93
C LEU A 131 18.11 13.30 -15.87
N TYR A 132 19.40 13.63 -15.72
CA TYR A 132 19.92 15.00 -15.78
C TYR A 132 19.70 15.68 -17.15
N LEU A 133 19.32 14.93 -18.19
CA LEU A 133 19.42 15.34 -19.59
C LEU A 133 18.14 15.91 -20.23
N SER A 134 17.02 16.07 -19.52
CA SER A 134 15.80 16.67 -20.12
C SER A 134 14.80 17.19 -19.08
N PRO A 135 14.88 18.47 -18.66
CA PRO A 135 13.98 19.08 -17.68
C PRO A 135 12.49 18.95 -18.04
N PHE A 136 12.16 19.08 -19.34
CA PHE A 136 10.77 19.04 -19.83
C PHE A 136 10.14 17.64 -19.85
N LYS A 137 10.92 16.56 -19.68
CA LYS A 137 10.39 15.18 -19.61
C LYS A 137 9.99 14.77 -18.19
N GLN A 138 10.20 15.65 -17.20
CA GLN A 138 9.82 15.36 -15.81
C GLN A 138 8.32 15.50 -15.55
N ASN A 139 7.58 16.22 -16.41
CA ASN A 139 6.19 16.61 -16.16
C ASN A 139 5.12 15.59 -16.64
N HIS A 140 5.53 14.43 -17.17
CA HIS A 140 4.62 13.36 -17.60
C HIS A 140 4.57 12.19 -16.60
N ARG A 141 4.80 12.45 -15.31
CA ARG A 141 4.72 11.45 -14.23
C ARG A 141 3.30 11.55 -13.67
N CYS A 142 2.43 10.62 -14.05
CA CYS A 142 0.98 10.70 -13.82
C CYS A 142 0.63 10.93 -12.34
N HIS A 143 -0.36 11.81 -12.15
CA HIS A 143 -1.26 11.89 -10.98
C HIS A 143 -2.48 11.00 -11.24
#